data_AF-A0A2D9WZ74-F1
#
_entry.id   AF-A0A2D9WZ74-F1
#
_cell.length_a   1.000
_cell.length_b   1.000
_cell.length_c   1.000
_cell.angle_alpha   90.00
_cell.angle_beta   90.00
_cell.angle_gamma   90.00
#
_symmetry.space_group_name_H-M   'P 1'
#
loop_
_entity.id
_entity.type
_entity.pdbx_description
1 polymer ?
#
loop_
_entity_poly.entity_id
_entity_poly.type
_entity_poly.pdbx_seq_one_letter_code
_entity_poly.pdbx_strand_id
1 'polypeptide(L)'
;MDEKQRIEAEKKKNFKIRLKSVIEMLQETYYPGHSTTAKRVIERHLIREFGLKPREATYHGGNIIDELQVMGILERVPEDVIRNALLTINIRKLQAHQA
;
A
#
# COMPACT_ATOMS: atom_id res chain seq x y z
N MET A 1 8.07 -26.19 -16.03
CA MET A 1 7.64 -25.32 -14.92
C MET A 1 6.27 -25.78 -14.49
N ASP A 2 6.15 -26.12 -13.22
CA ASP A 2 4.92 -26.62 -12.60
C ASP A 2 3.85 -25.51 -12.59
N GLU A 3 2.58 -25.84 -12.80
CA GLU A 3 1.49 -24.86 -12.94
C GLU A 3 1.35 -23.97 -11.69
N LYS A 4 1.59 -24.57 -10.52
CA LYS A 4 1.66 -23.86 -9.24
C LYS A 4 2.75 -22.78 -9.21
N GLN A 5 3.91 -23.05 -9.78
CA GLN A 5 5.03 -22.10 -9.81
C GLN A 5 4.71 -20.90 -10.71
N ARG A 6 4.01 -21.13 -11.84
CA ARG A 6 3.58 -20.05 -12.74
C ARG A 6 2.59 -19.11 -12.05
N ILE A 7 1.59 -19.67 -11.36
CA ILE A 7 0.58 -18.89 -10.62
C ILE A 7 1.24 -18.08 -9.50
N GLU A 8 2.19 -18.66 -8.77
CA GLU A 8 2.90 -17.94 -7.71
C GLU A 8 3.78 -16.80 -8.25
N ALA A 9 4.48 -17.05 -9.37
CA ALA A 9 5.28 -16.03 -10.04
C ALA A 9 4.41 -14.86 -10.53
N GLU A 10 3.23 -15.15 -11.08
CA GLU A 10 2.28 -14.14 -11.53
C GLU A 10 1.72 -13.33 -10.35
N LYS A 11 1.38 -13.98 -9.23
CA LYS A 11 0.97 -13.28 -8.00
C LYS A 11 2.04 -12.33 -7.49
N LYS A 12 3.31 -12.76 -7.45
CA LYS A 12 4.45 -11.91 -7.04
C LYS A 12 4.66 -10.74 -7.99
N LYS A 13 4.56 -10.98 -9.30
CA LYS A 13 4.65 -9.92 -10.32
C LYS A 13 3.55 -8.88 -10.11
N ASN A 14 2.31 -9.32 -9.95
CA ASN A 14 1.17 -8.44 -9.77
C ASN A 14 1.23 -7.67 -8.44
N PHE A 15 1.76 -8.29 -7.38
CA PHE A 15 2.02 -7.60 -6.12
C PHE A 15 3.02 -6.45 -6.29
N LYS A 16 4.16 -6.70 -6.94
CA LYS A 16 5.17 -5.66 -7.19
C LYS A 16 4.62 -4.47 -7.98
N ILE A 17 3.81 -4.73 -9.02
CA ILE A 17 3.18 -3.67 -9.81
C ILE A 17 2.26 -2.81 -8.94
N ARG A 18 1.42 -3.45 -8.12
CA ARG A 18 0.50 -2.73 -7.23
C ARG A 18 1.22 -1.94 -6.14
N LEU A 19 2.26 -2.53 -5.54
CA LEU A 19 3.08 -1.87 -4.54
C LEU A 19 3.72 -0.60 -5.11
N LYS A 20 4.36 -0.71 -6.29
CA LYS A 20 4.93 0.43 -7.01
C LYS A 20 3.91 1.53 -7.24
N SER A 21 2.76 1.18 -7.81
CA SER A 21 1.69 2.15 -8.10
C SER A 21 1.13 2.82 -6.84
N VAL A 22 1.05 2.09 -5.71
CA VAL A 22 0.65 2.68 -4.43
C VAL A 22 1.72 3.67 -3.93
N ILE A 23 3.00 3.34 -4.05
CA ILE A 23 4.10 4.25 -3.65
C ILE A 23 4.07 5.53 -4.49
N GLU A 24 3.91 5.42 -5.80
CA GLU A 24 3.78 6.58 -6.71
C GLU A 24 2.60 7.47 -6.31
N MET A 25 1.42 6.88 -6.09
CA MET A 25 0.24 7.61 -5.61
C MET A 25 0.50 8.31 -4.26
N LEU A 26 1.17 7.64 -3.31
CA LEU A 26 1.51 8.25 -2.03
C LEU A 26 2.50 9.41 -2.21
N GLN A 27 3.50 9.30 -3.09
CA GLN A 27 4.47 10.36 -3.38
C GLN A 27 3.80 11.58 -4.02
N GLU A 28 2.82 11.38 -4.91
CA GLU A 28 2.06 12.46 -5.54
C GLU A 28 1.08 13.14 -4.57
N THR A 29 0.50 12.38 -3.64
CA THR A 29 -0.54 12.88 -2.74
C THR A 29 0.02 13.59 -1.51
N TYR A 30 1.13 13.09 -0.96
CA TYR A 30 1.61 13.50 0.36
C TYR A 30 2.89 14.32 0.29
N TYR A 31 2.85 15.49 0.93
CA TYR A 31 3.93 16.47 1.01
C TYR A 31 4.35 16.72 2.47
N PRO A 32 5.50 17.39 2.73
CA PRO A 32 5.90 17.76 4.08
C PRO A 32 4.80 18.54 4.83
N GLY A 33 4.33 18.00 5.95
CA GLY A 33 3.18 18.53 6.71
C GLY A 33 1.93 17.62 6.63
N HIS A 34 1.90 16.68 5.68
CA HIS A 34 0.86 15.68 5.53
C HIS A 34 1.38 14.34 6.05
N SER A 35 1.29 14.12 7.37
CA SER A 35 1.95 12.99 8.05
C SER A 35 1.08 11.74 8.20
N THR A 36 -0.16 11.74 7.72
CA THR A 36 -1.09 10.63 7.93
C THR A 36 -1.87 10.26 6.68
N THR A 37 -2.07 8.96 6.48
CA THR A 37 -3.02 8.40 5.52
C THR A 37 -3.99 7.45 6.20
N ALA A 38 -5.04 7.05 5.49
CA ALA A 38 -5.96 6.03 5.94
C ALA A 38 -5.85 4.82 5.02
N LYS A 39 -5.98 3.60 5.59
CA LYS A 39 -6.06 2.34 4.82
C LYS A 39 -6.97 2.43 3.59
N ARG A 40 -8.11 3.13 3.73
CA ARG A 40 -9.13 3.27 2.69
C ARG A 40 -8.65 4.07 1.46
N VAL A 41 -7.63 4.91 1.60
CA VAL A 41 -7.00 5.62 0.46
C VAL A 41 -6.32 4.61 -0.45
N ILE A 42 -5.52 3.71 0.13
CA ILE A 42 -4.84 2.62 -0.59
C ILE A 42 -5.86 1.67 -1.23
N GLU A 43 -6.89 1.25 -0.48
CA GLU A 43 -7.93 0.37 -1.02
C GLU A 43 -8.66 1.02 -2.21
N ARG A 44 -9.00 2.31 -2.13
CA ARG A 44 -9.64 3.05 -3.24
C ARG A 44 -8.75 3.17 -4.46
N HIS A 45 -7.46 3.39 -4.27
CA HIS A 45 -6.48 3.38 -5.36
C HIS A 45 -6.48 2.04 -6.08
N LEU A 46 -6.42 0.93 -5.33
CA LEU A 46 -6.45 -0.41 -5.89
C LEU A 46 -7.75 -0.73 -6.66
N ILE A 47 -8.89 -0.26 -6.19
CA ILE A 47 -10.17 -0.41 -6.90
C ILE A 47 -10.14 0.37 -8.21
N ARG A 48 -9.64 1.61 -8.20
CA ARG A 48 -9.66 2.50 -9.37
C ARG A 48 -8.65 2.07 -10.44
N GLU A 49 -7.40 1.86 -10.05
CA GLU A 49 -6.31 1.60 -11.00
C GLU A 49 -6.27 0.16 -11.49
N PHE A 50 -6.71 -0.80 -10.66
CA PHE A 50 -6.59 -2.22 -10.98
C PHE A 50 -7.94 -2.93 -11.13
N GLY A 51 -9.06 -2.20 -11.03
CA GLY A 51 -10.41 -2.77 -11.18
C GLY A 51 -10.78 -3.81 -10.12
N LEU A 52 -10.09 -3.81 -8.97
CA LEU A 52 -10.31 -4.80 -7.93
C LEU A 52 -11.69 -4.64 -7.28
N LYS A 53 -12.34 -5.75 -6.94
CA LYS A 53 -13.54 -5.70 -6.11
C LYS A 53 -13.18 -5.23 -4.69
N PRO A 54 -14.13 -4.65 -3.93
CA PRO A 54 -13.85 -4.16 -2.57
C PRO A 54 -13.15 -5.18 -1.66
N ARG A 55 -13.58 -6.45 -1.69
CA ARG A 55 -12.97 -7.52 -0.88
C ARG A 55 -11.52 -7.82 -1.29
N GLU A 56 -11.24 -7.81 -2.59
CA GLU A 56 -9.89 -8.04 -3.13
C GLU A 56 -8.98 -6.87 -2.80
N ALA A 57 -9.49 -5.64 -2.90
CA ALA A 57 -8.76 -4.44 -2.51
C ALA A 57 -8.42 -4.43 -1.01
N THR A 58 -9.32 -4.90 -0.14
CA THR A 58 -9.02 -5.06 1.29
C THR A 58 -7.91 -6.07 1.55
N TYR A 59 -7.95 -7.22 0.89
CA TYR A 59 -6.91 -8.26 1.03
C TYR A 59 -5.56 -7.77 0.50
N HIS A 60 -5.53 -7.28 -0.74
CA HIS A 60 -4.30 -6.82 -1.37
C HIS A 60 -3.75 -5.52 -0.77
N GLY A 61 -4.64 -4.62 -0.35
CA GLY A 61 -4.27 -3.41 0.38
C GLY A 61 -3.65 -3.73 1.73
N GLY A 62 -4.14 -4.74 2.44
CA GLY A 62 -3.51 -5.26 3.66
C GLY A 62 -2.05 -5.65 3.43
N ASN A 63 -1.80 -6.53 2.45
CA ASN A 63 -0.45 -6.99 2.14
C ASN A 63 0.50 -5.84 1.73
N ILE A 64 -0.01 -4.85 1.00
CA ILE A 64 0.78 -3.67 0.62
C ILE A 64 1.10 -2.81 1.84
N ILE A 65 0.14 -2.60 2.75
CA ILE A 65 0.37 -1.85 3.99
C ILE A 65 1.42 -2.53 4.85
N ASP A 66 1.35 -3.85 5.01
CA ASP A 66 2.34 -4.60 5.79
C ASP A 66 3.74 -4.46 5.17
N GLU A 67 3.86 -4.54 3.85
CA GLU A 67 5.14 -4.33 3.16
C GLU A 67 5.68 -2.89 3.33
N LEU A 68 4.82 -1.88 3.22
CA LEU A 68 5.21 -0.49 3.46
C LEU A 68 5.61 -0.23 4.91
N GLN A 69 5.08 -1.00 5.87
CA GLN A 69 5.51 -0.98 7.26
C GLN A 69 6.90 -1.61 7.43
N VAL A 70 7.17 -2.73 6.76
CA VAL A 70 8.52 -3.34 6.72
C VAL A 70 9.55 -2.39 6.12
N MET A 71 9.18 -1.64 5.07
CA MET A 71 10.02 -0.58 4.50
C MET A 71 10.18 0.65 5.42
N GLY A 72 9.36 0.75 6.47
CA GLY A 72 9.28 1.90 7.36
C GLY A 72 8.75 3.17 6.69
N ILE A 73 8.02 3.03 5.58
CA ILE A 73 7.31 4.13 4.91
C ILE A 73 6.02 4.45 5.66
N LEU A 74 5.34 3.42 6.16
CA LEU A 74 4.14 3.55 6.99
C LEU A 74 4.38 3.04 8.40
N GLU A 75 3.71 3.64 9.36
CA GLU A 75 3.67 3.19 10.76
C GLU A 75 2.22 3.18 11.25
N ARG A 76 1.86 2.22 12.09
CA ARG A 76 0.52 2.22 12.70
C ARG A 76 0.47 3.29 13.78
N VAL A 77 -0.62 4.07 13.78
CA VAL A 77 -0.96 4.90 14.94
C VAL A 77 -1.37 3.96 16.09
N PRO A 78 -0.99 4.24 17.35
CA PRO A 78 -1.41 3.44 18.51
C PRO A 78 -2.92 3.20 18.53
N GLU A 79 -3.33 2.01 18.98
CA GLU A 79 -4.72 1.50 18.88
C GLU A 79 -5.77 2.37 19.59
N ASP A 80 -5.34 3.29 20.46
CA ASP A 80 -6.21 4.22 21.20
C ASP A 80 -6.85 5.33 20.32
N VAL A 81 -6.52 5.41 19.02
CA VAL A 81 -7.03 6.45 18.11
C VAL A 81 -7.86 5.87 16.95
N ILE A 82 -9.15 5.59 17.24
CA ILE A 82 -10.36 5.81 16.42
C ILE A 82 -10.50 5.13 15.04
N ARG A 83 -11.43 4.16 14.96
CA ARG A 83 -12.40 3.74 13.87
C ARG A 83 -11.97 3.59 12.40
N ASN A 84 -10.83 4.08 11.95
CA ASN A 84 -10.23 3.80 10.65
C ASN A 84 -8.74 3.71 10.91
N ALA A 85 -8.07 2.60 10.55
CA ALA A 85 -6.63 2.45 10.78
C ALA A 85 -5.86 3.59 10.10
N LEU A 86 -5.58 4.64 10.87
CA LEU A 86 -4.74 5.75 10.49
C LEU A 86 -3.30 5.25 10.50
N LEU A 87 -2.58 5.64 9.47
CA LEU A 87 -1.21 5.24 9.23
C LEU A 87 -0.38 6.51 9.15
N THR A 88 0.66 6.60 9.97
CA THR A 88 1.63 7.69 9.87
C THR A 88 2.53 7.42 8.67
N ILE A 89 2.82 8.45 7.88
CA ILE A 89 3.72 8.38 6.73
C ILE A 89 5.07 8.99 7.10
N ASN A 90 6.13 8.22 6.90
CA ASN A 90 7.49 8.74 6.92
C ASN A 90 7.80 9.38 5.56
N ILE A 91 7.49 10.67 5.41
CA ILE A 91 7.65 11.43 4.15
C ILE A 91 9.08 11.39 3.63
N ARG A 92 10.09 11.44 4.52
CA ARG A 92 11.51 11.38 4.10
C ARG A 92 11.82 10.05 3.43
N LYS A 93 11.37 8.93 4.02
CA LYS A 93 11.56 7.60 3.42
C LYS A 93 10.72 7.41 2.17
N LEU A 94 9.48 7.89 2.17
CA LEU A 94 8.60 7.84 1.00
C LEU A 94 9.23 8.54 -0.21
N GLN A 95 9.74 9.77 -0.03
CA GLN A 95 10.34 10.56 -1.11
C GLN A 95 11.74 10.06 -1.52
N ALA A 96 12.48 9.41 -0.61
CA ALA A 96 13.75 8.77 -0.92
C ALA A 96 13.60 7.43 -1.65
N HIS A 97 12.39 6.84 -1.67
CA HIS A 97 12.14 5.56 -2.32
C HIS A 97 12.05 5.72 -3.83
N GLN A 98 12.92 5.05 -4.57
CA GLN A 98 12.80 4.96 -6.02
C GLN A 98 11.78 3.88 -6.37
N ALA A 99 10.64 4.28 -6.92
CA ALA A 99 9.57 3.39 -7.36
C ALA A 99 9.92 2.62 -8.63
#